data_AF-A0A6I9VWG0-F1
#
_entry.id   AF-A0A6I9VWG0-F1
#
_cell.length_a   1.000
_cell.length_b   1.000
_cell.length_c   1.000
_cell.angle_alpha   90.00
_cell.angle_beta   90.00
_cell.angle_gamma   90.00
#
_symmetry.space_group_name_H-M   'P 1'
#
loop_
_entity.id
_entity.type
_entity.pdbx_description
1 polymer ?
#
loop_
_entity_poly.entity_id
_entity_poly.type
_entity_poly.pdbx_seq_one_letter_code
_entity_poly.pdbx_strand_id
1 'polypeptide(L)'
;MDINILRYVIICNSIIVILPALLVLLAEPYLPLIFTRAVRYGKFCAKAHHPLIEKIEMPKKCLGHFYLLSGPMLIVLFYLALNKYLYNGNIPENLLSLLDILLGASRKPLGI
;
A
#
# COMPACT_ATOMS: atom_id res chain seq x y z
N MET A 1 -21.14 -5.67 14.68
CA MET A 1 -19.77 -6.12 14.36
C MET A 1 -19.35 -5.31 13.16
N ASP A 2 -18.71 -4.18 13.40
CA ASP A 2 -18.47 -3.19 12.34
C ASP A 2 -17.40 -3.74 11.39
N ILE A 3 -17.79 -4.08 10.16
CA ILE A 3 -16.88 -4.61 9.15
C ILE A 3 -16.02 -3.44 8.65
N ASN A 4 -14.80 -3.34 9.16
CA ASN A 4 -13.83 -2.34 8.71
C ASN A 4 -13.15 -2.82 7.42
N ILE A 5 -13.66 -2.36 6.27
CA ILE A 5 -13.18 -2.71 4.92
C ILE A 5 -11.67 -2.46 4.81
N LEU A 6 -11.18 -1.34 5.33
CA LEU A 6 -9.74 -1.03 5.30
C LEU A 6 -8.90 -2.06 6.05
N ARG A 7 -9.38 -2.57 7.19
CA ARG A 7 -8.67 -3.62 7.94
C ARG A 7 -8.49 -4.87 7.08
N TYR A 8 -9.51 -5.29 6.35
CA TYR A 8 -9.41 -6.42 5.43
C TYR A 8 -8.46 -6.12 4.28
N VAL A 9 -8.51 -4.93 3.69
CA VAL A 9 -7.58 -4.52 2.63
C VAL A 9 -6.14 -4.53 3.12
N ILE A 10 -5.85 -4.02 4.32
CA ILE A 10 -4.50 -4.02 4.91
C ILE A 10 -4.03 -5.44 5.19
N ILE A 11 -4.88 -6.31 5.76
CA ILE A 11 -4.54 -7.72 6.01
C ILE A 11 -4.24 -8.43 4.69
N CYS A 12 -5.11 -8.29 3.69
CA CYS A 12 -4.91 -8.88 2.37
C CYS A 12 -3.62 -8.38 1.72
N ASN A 13 -3.36 -7.07 1.77
CA ASN A 13 -2.14 -6.49 1.21
C ASN A 13 -0.89 -7.00 1.95
N SER A 14 -0.95 -7.10 3.28
CA SER A 14 0.14 -7.64 4.09
C SER A 14 0.45 -9.09 3.72
N ILE A 15 -0.58 -9.92 3.54
CA ILE A 15 -0.41 -11.32 3.10
C ILE A 15 0.21 -11.38 1.70
N ILE A 16 -0.28 -10.56 0.77
CA ILE A 16 0.22 -10.50 -0.62
C ILE A 16 1.68 -10.06 -0.68
N VAL A 17 2.16 -9.22 0.23
CA VAL A 17 3.56 -8.76 0.26
C VAL A 17 4.46 -9.75 1.01
N ILE A 18 4.03 -10.20 2.19
CA ILE A 18 4.85 -11.02 3.09
C ILE A 18 5.01 -12.45 2.55
N LEU A 19 3.94 -13.06 2.03
CA LEU A 19 3.95 -14.45 1.59
C LEU A 19 4.96 -14.69 0.44
N PRO A 20 4.99 -13.88 -0.63
CA PRO A 20 6.00 -14.04 -1.69
C PRO A 20 7.41 -13.68 -1.22
N ALA A 21 7.56 -12.71 -0.32
CA ALA A 21 8.86 -12.36 0.25
C ALA A 21 9.47 -13.52 1.05
N LEU A 22 8.64 -14.19 1.88
CA LEU A 22 9.04 -15.37 2.64
C LEU A 22 9.36 -16.56 1.71
N LEU A 23 8.55 -16.76 0.67
CA LEU A 23 8.74 -17.82 -0.31
C LEU A 23 10.08 -17.67 -1.07
N VAL A 24 10.42 -16.43 -1.45
CA VAL A 24 11.72 -16.12 -2.05
C VAL A 24 12.86 -16.33 -1.07
N LEU A 25 12.70 -16.00 0.21
CA LEU A 25 13.75 -16.19 1.20
C LEU A 25 14.08 -17.67 1.46
N LEU A 26 13.07 -18.54 1.53
CA LEU A 26 13.23 -19.94 1.90
C LEU A 26 13.56 -20.86 0.71
N ALA A 27 13.02 -20.57 -0.47
CA ALA A 27 13.04 -21.48 -1.60
C ALA A 27 13.62 -20.83 -2.88
N GLU A 28 14.47 -19.81 -2.73
CA GLU A 28 15.15 -19.14 -3.85
C GLU A 28 15.72 -20.09 -4.93
N PRO A 29 16.45 -21.18 -4.61
CA PRO A 29 17.01 -22.06 -5.65
C PRO A 29 15.97 -22.96 -6.34
N TYR A 30 14.77 -23.11 -5.76
CA TYR A 30 13.69 -23.96 -6.28
C TYR A 30 12.54 -23.16 -6.88
N LEU A 31 12.57 -21.83 -6.76
CA LEU A 31 11.49 -20.98 -7.24
C LEU A 31 11.60 -20.71 -8.74
N PRO A 32 10.47 -20.66 -9.47
CA PRO A 32 10.49 -20.24 -10.86
C PRO A 32 11.06 -18.84 -10.97
N LEU A 33 11.86 -18.60 -12.02
CA LEU A 33 12.49 -17.30 -12.29
C LEU A 33 11.48 -16.13 -12.29
N ILE A 34 10.22 -16.40 -12.59
CA ILE A 34 9.09 -15.46 -12.58
C ILE A 34 8.89 -14.84 -11.18
N PHE A 35 8.92 -15.66 -10.12
CA PHE A 35 8.66 -15.20 -8.75
C PHE A 35 9.85 -14.45 -8.15
N THR A 36 11.06 -14.95 -8.36
CA THR A 36 12.30 -14.28 -7.93
C THR A 36 12.49 -12.95 -8.66
N ARG A 37 12.11 -12.87 -9.94
CA ARG A 37 12.14 -11.63 -10.72
C ARG A 37 11.10 -10.60 -10.26
N ALA A 38 9.85 -11.02 -10.04
CA ALA A 38 8.77 -10.12 -9.63
C ALA A 38 8.97 -9.53 -8.21
N VAL A 39 9.51 -10.33 -7.28
CA VAL A 39 9.64 -9.94 -5.86
C VAL A 39 10.99 -9.31 -5.53
N ARG A 40 12.12 -9.84 -6.05
CA ARG A 40 13.47 -9.49 -5.58
C ARG A 40 14.24 -8.57 -6.52
N TYR A 41 14.32 -8.93 -7.79
CA TYR A 41 15.23 -8.27 -8.73
C TYR A 41 14.56 -7.12 -9.51
N GLY A 42 13.24 -7.17 -9.68
CA GLY A 42 12.51 -6.28 -10.57
C GLY A 42 13.02 -6.34 -12.01
N LYS A 43 12.46 -5.50 -12.87
CA LYS A 43 12.72 -5.46 -14.32
C LYS A 43 14.21 -5.30 -14.71
N PHE A 44 15.07 -4.79 -13.83
CA PHE A 44 16.43 -4.34 -14.18
C PHE A 44 17.57 -5.32 -13.86
N CYS A 45 17.36 -6.33 -13.01
CA CYS A 45 18.45 -7.23 -12.59
C CYS A 45 18.31 -8.69 -13.08
N ALA A 46 17.23 -9.06 -13.76
CA ALA A 46 17.06 -10.42 -14.27
C ALA A 46 17.81 -10.62 -15.61
N LYS A 47 18.83 -11.48 -15.60
CA LYS A 47 19.66 -11.81 -16.79
C LYS A 47 18.95 -12.65 -17.86
N ALA A 48 17.71 -13.09 -17.62
CA ALA A 48 16.95 -13.93 -18.56
C ALA A 48 15.75 -13.15 -19.13
N HIS A 49 15.76 -12.99 -20.47
CA HIS A 49 14.68 -12.35 -21.21
C HIS A 49 13.54 -13.33 -21.48
N HIS A 50 12.36 -13.03 -20.93
CA HIS A 50 11.11 -13.68 -21.29
C HIS A 50 10.12 -12.61 -21.79
N PRO A 51 9.68 -12.66 -23.06
CA PRO A 51 8.89 -11.58 -23.69
C PRO A 51 7.50 -11.39 -23.07
N LEU A 52 6.91 -12.46 -22.51
CA LEU A 52 5.62 -12.39 -21.81
C LEU A 52 5.72 -11.64 -20.47
N ILE A 53 6.84 -11.81 -19.76
CA ILE A 53 7.07 -11.19 -18.46
C ILE A 53 7.32 -9.70 -18.61
N GLU A 54 8.04 -9.27 -19.65
CA GLU A 54 8.31 -7.84 -19.90
C GLU A 54 7.07 -7.02 -20.24
N LYS A 55 6.04 -7.65 -20.81
CA LYS A 55 4.77 -7.01 -21.16
C LYS A 55 3.83 -6.86 -19.96
N ILE A 56 3.93 -7.79 -19.00
CA ILE A 56 3.10 -7.80 -17.77
C ILE A 56 3.79 -7.03 -16.62
N GLU A 57 5.13 -7.04 -16.56
CA GLU A 57 5.89 -6.29 -15.56
C GLU A 57 5.69 -4.78 -15.74
N MET A 58 4.89 -4.22 -14.83
CA MET A 58 4.69 -2.79 -14.74
C MET A 58 6.05 -2.12 -14.48
N PRO A 59 6.49 -1.18 -15.32
CA PRO A 59 7.79 -0.53 -15.14
C PRO A 59 7.81 0.17 -13.78
N LYS A 60 8.88 -0.03 -12.99
CA LYS A 60 9.05 0.59 -11.66
C LYS A 60 8.88 2.12 -11.67
N LYS A 61 9.03 2.76 -12.84
CA LYS A 61 8.69 4.18 -13.08
C LYS A 61 7.21 4.52 -12.81
N CYS A 62 6.27 3.60 -13.04
CA CYS A 62 4.85 3.79 -12.69
C CYS A 62 4.64 3.95 -11.18
N LEU A 63 5.45 3.29 -10.35
CA LEU A 63 5.42 3.52 -8.89
C LEU A 63 5.92 4.93 -8.54
N GLY A 64 6.85 5.50 -9.33
CA GLY A 64 7.29 6.88 -9.16
C GLY A 64 6.14 7.89 -9.25
N HIS A 65 5.20 7.71 -10.18
CA HIS A 65 4.01 8.56 -10.30
C HIS A 65 3.08 8.42 -9.09
N PHE A 66 2.98 7.22 -8.51
CA PHE A 66 2.24 7.02 -7.27
C PHE A 66 2.88 7.79 -6.10
N TYR A 67 4.21 7.82 -5.99
CA TYR A 67 4.89 8.61 -4.96
C TYR A 67 4.71 10.12 -5.14
N LEU A 68 4.71 10.60 -6.39
CA LEU A 68 4.48 12.02 -6.69
C LEU A 68 3.07 12.48 -6.25
N LEU A 69 2.07 11.61 -6.34
CA LEU A 69 0.71 11.91 -5.89
C LEU A 69 0.52 11.69 -4.38
N SER A 70 1.07 10.60 -3.84
CA SER A 70 0.87 10.23 -2.44
C SER A 70 1.64 11.12 -1.46
N GLY A 71 2.80 11.64 -1.84
CA GLY A 71 3.60 12.55 -1.00
C GLY A 71 2.83 13.81 -0.57
N PRO A 72 2.36 14.64 -1.51
CA PRO A 72 1.57 15.83 -1.19
C PRO A 72 0.29 15.51 -0.40
N MET A 73 -0.41 14.44 -0.77
CA MET A 73 -1.58 13.93 -0.05
C MET A 73 -1.26 13.64 1.43
N LEU A 74 -0.13 12.98 1.70
CA LEU A 74 0.30 12.65 3.05
C LEU A 74 0.61 13.89 3.88
N ILE A 75 1.25 14.90 3.27
CA ILE A 75 1.59 16.17 3.93
C ILE A 75 0.31 16.93 4.31
N VAL A 76 -0.68 16.98 3.39
CA VAL A 76 -1.98 17.62 3.67
C VAL A 76 -2.71 16.91 4.79
N LEU A 77 -2.77 15.58 4.77
CA LEU A 77 -3.38 14.78 5.84
C LEU A 77 -2.67 15.00 7.17
N PHE A 78 -1.34 15.06 7.16
CA PHE A 78 -0.54 15.30 8.36
C PHE A 78 -0.80 16.70 8.94
N TYR A 79 -0.86 17.73 8.10
CA TYR A 79 -1.22 19.07 8.51
C TYR A 79 -2.64 19.12 9.14
N LEU A 80 -3.62 18.47 8.50
CA LEU A 80 -4.98 18.41 9.03
C LEU A 80 -5.05 17.67 10.37
N ALA A 81 -4.27 16.61 10.54
CA ALA A 81 -4.16 15.90 11.81
C ALA A 81 -3.57 16.82 12.89
N LEU A 82 -2.44 17.48 12.62
CA LEU A 82 -1.84 18.43 13.57
C LEU A 82 -2.79 19.56 13.93
N ASN A 83 -3.48 20.13 12.95
CA ASN A 83 -4.45 21.20 13.18
C ASN A 83 -5.61 20.73 14.10
N LYS A 84 -6.08 19.50 13.90
CA LYS A 84 -7.11 18.93 14.77
C LYS A 84 -6.58 18.67 16.19
N TYR A 85 -5.40 18.09 16.33
CA TYR A 85 -4.87 17.68 17.63
C TYR A 85 -4.36 18.86 18.48
N LEU A 86 -3.68 19.84 17.86
CA LEU A 86 -3.05 20.95 18.58
C LEU A 86 -3.98 22.15 18.76
N TYR A 87 -4.83 22.44 17.77
CA TYR A 87 -5.65 23.65 17.75
C TYR A 87 -7.16 23.36 17.81
N ASN A 88 -7.55 22.09 17.95
CA ASN A 88 -8.94 21.63 17.86
C ASN A 88 -9.67 22.15 16.60
N GLY A 89 -8.92 22.33 15.50
CA GLY A 89 -9.46 22.84 14.24
C GLY A 89 -10.57 21.95 13.67
N ASN A 90 -11.40 22.52 12.80
CA ASN A 90 -12.43 21.77 12.10
C ASN A 90 -11.82 20.97 10.95
N ILE A 91 -12.29 19.73 10.78
CA ILE A 91 -11.92 18.87 9.65
C ILE A 91 -12.98 19.07 8.57
N PRO A 92 -12.58 19.19 7.29
CA PRO A 92 -13.54 19.32 6.20
C PRO A 92 -14.49 18.11 6.14
N GLU A 93 -15.79 18.38 5.99
CA GLU A 93 -16.85 17.36 5.98
C GLU A 93 -16.63 16.31 4.89
N ASN A 94 -16.19 16.73 3.70
CA ASN A 94 -15.89 15.82 2.59
C ASN A 94 -14.84 14.76 2.98
N LEU A 95 -13.83 15.15 3.77
CA LEU A 95 -12.80 14.22 4.24
C LEU A 95 -13.38 13.27 5.28
N LEU A 96 -14.24 13.76 6.18
CA LEU A 96 -14.96 12.91 7.13
C LEU A 96 -15.86 11.91 6.40
N SER A 97 -16.66 12.33 5.43
CA SER A 97 -17.51 11.42 4.65
C SER A 97 -16.70 10.36 3.91
N LEU A 98 -15.56 10.74 3.33
CA LEU A 98 -14.65 9.79 2.68
C LEU A 98 -14.05 8.79 3.68
N LEU A 99 -13.63 9.27 4.85
CA LEU A 99 -13.16 8.42 5.95
C LEU A 99 -14.28 7.49 6.44
N ASP A 100 -15.52 7.96 6.53
CA ASP A 100 -16.67 7.14 6.97
C ASP A 100 -17.00 6.03 5.98
N ILE A 101 -16.85 6.30 4.67
CA ILE A 101 -17.00 5.27 3.62
C ILE A 101 -15.87 4.23 3.70
N LEU A 102 -14.63 4.66 3.94
CA LEU A 102 -13.45 3.79 3.89
C LEU A 102 -13.20 3.01 5.19
N LEU A 103 -13.40 3.66 6.35
CA LEU A 103 -13.08 3.15 7.69
C LEU A 103 -14.34 2.77 8.49
N GLY A 104 -15.51 3.18 8.03
CA GLY A 104 -16.77 3.09 8.76
C GLY A 104 -17.03 4.32 9.65
N ALA A 105 -18.31 4.60 9.92
CA ALA A 105 -18.75 5.73 10.74
C ALA A 105 -18.45 5.59 12.24
N SER A 106 -18.05 4.39 12.67
CA SER A 106 -17.76 4.06 14.07
C SER A 106 -16.38 4.59 14.47
N ARG A 107 -16.29 5.89 14.72
CA ARG A 107 -15.09 6.56 15.24
C ARG A 107 -15.07 6.50 16.77
N LYS A 108 -14.98 5.29 17.33
CA LYS A 108 -14.68 5.20 18.76
C LYS A 108 -13.27 5.73 18.98
N PRO A 109 -13.06 6.70 19.89
CA PRO A 109 -11.70 6.99 20.31
C PRO A 109 -11.06 5.68 20.78
N LEU A 110 -9.78 5.46 20.45
CA LEU A 110 -9.01 4.45 21.18
C LEU A 110 -9.00 4.94 22.63
N GLY A 111 -9.96 4.46 23.41
CA GLY A 111 -10.03 4.70 24.83
C GLY A 111 -8.75 4.18 25.44
N ILE A 112 -7.97 5.11 25.98
CA ILE A 112 -7.07 4.82 27.10
C ILE A 112 -7.96 4.70 28.34
#